data_AF-A0A8T3XIR1-F1
#
_entry.id   AF-A0A8T3XIR1-F1
#
_cell.length_a   1.000
_cell.length_b   1.000
_cell.length_c   1.000
_cell.angle_alpha   90.00
_cell.angle_beta   90.00
_cell.angle_gamma   90.00
#
_symmetry.space_group_name_H-M   'P 1'
#
loop_
_entity.id
_entity.type
_entity.pdbx_description
1 polymer ?
#
loop_
_entity_poly.entity_id
_entity_poly.type
_entity_poly.pdbx_seq_one_letter_code
_entity_poly.pdbx_strand_id
1 'polypeptide(L)'
;MKKAILLVIFVALSTSAFAGFDEFGYNYQAQTFNGRYCDFDRVLGGAFCDVHLSMKWSYDWLNPEKQRGCDRKTGVCSGISTGWITNHMRGEYMQDEKICNWEWFVKIVYMPSQANCVAIGGVPLWGAYCEIESIYNDPCGGFHGPEVLVKPAGFGAYS
;
A
#
# COMPACT_ATOMS: atom_id res chain seq x y z
N MET A 1 -9.76 21.02 63.92
CA MET A 1 -8.84 20.44 62.91
C MET A 1 -9.60 20.25 61.61
N LYS A 2 -9.33 21.07 60.57
CA LYS A 2 -10.01 20.96 59.27
C LYS A 2 -9.23 19.97 58.40
N LYS A 3 -9.86 18.87 57.98
CA LYS A 3 -9.29 17.91 57.02
C LYS A 3 -9.41 18.51 55.61
N ALA A 4 -8.30 18.82 54.97
CA ALA A 4 -8.25 19.15 53.56
C ALA A 4 -8.35 17.84 52.75
N ILE A 5 -9.36 17.74 51.89
CA ILE A 5 -9.49 16.65 50.91
C ILE A 5 -8.72 17.09 49.67
N LEU A 6 -7.66 16.34 49.35
CA LEU A 6 -6.88 16.54 48.13
C LEU A 6 -7.65 15.92 46.95
N LEU A 7 -8.20 16.77 46.08
CA LEU A 7 -8.84 16.34 44.84
C LEU A 7 -7.76 16.08 43.79
N VAL A 8 -7.48 14.80 43.50
CA VAL A 8 -6.59 14.41 42.40
C VAL A 8 -7.40 14.38 41.11
N ILE A 9 -7.21 15.38 40.25
CA ILE A 9 -7.79 15.42 38.91
C ILE A 9 -6.91 14.57 37.98
N PHE A 10 -7.41 13.40 37.59
CA PHE A 10 -6.83 12.65 36.48
C PHE A 10 -7.21 13.33 35.17
N VAL A 11 -6.28 14.07 34.56
CA VAL A 11 -6.41 14.50 33.17
C VAL A 11 -6.13 13.29 32.30
N ALA A 12 -7.17 12.64 31.81
CA ALA A 12 -7.05 11.66 30.74
C ALA A 12 -6.61 12.41 29.49
N LEU A 13 -5.34 12.28 29.11
CA LEU A 13 -4.86 12.68 27.79
C LEU A 13 -5.59 11.80 26.77
N SER A 14 -6.50 12.40 25.99
CA SER A 14 -7.03 11.75 24.81
C SER A 14 -5.88 11.52 23.85
N THR A 15 -5.47 10.27 23.69
CA THR A 15 -4.71 9.90 22.51
C THR A 15 -5.66 10.15 21.33
N SER A 16 -5.38 11.20 20.56
CA SER A 16 -6.07 11.42 19.29
C SER A 16 -5.75 10.23 18.39
N ALA A 17 -6.54 9.17 18.48
CA ALA A 17 -6.58 8.16 17.46
C ALA A 17 -7.12 8.88 16.22
N PHE A 18 -6.24 9.21 15.27
CA PHE A 18 -6.67 9.70 13.97
C PHE A 18 -7.56 8.62 13.34
N ALA A 19 -8.86 8.74 13.56
CA ALA A 19 -9.88 7.90 12.95
C ALA A 19 -10.14 8.48 11.56
N GLY A 20 -9.78 7.74 10.52
CA GLY A 20 -10.00 8.15 9.13
C GLY A 20 -8.72 8.40 8.33
N PHE A 21 -8.87 9.13 7.24
CA PHE A 21 -7.77 9.52 6.36
C PHE A 21 -7.05 10.74 6.92
N ASP A 22 -5.72 10.75 6.85
CA ASP A 22 -4.91 11.94 7.09
C ASP A 22 -4.91 12.89 5.88
N GLU A 23 -4.21 14.01 5.98
CA GLU A 23 -4.15 15.04 4.93
C GLU A 23 -3.53 14.55 3.60
N PHE A 24 -2.78 13.46 3.63
CA PHE A 24 -2.18 12.84 2.44
C PHE A 24 -3.06 11.75 1.84
N GLY A 25 -4.10 11.32 2.56
CA GLY A 25 -4.99 10.24 2.14
C GLY A 25 -4.64 8.88 2.73
N TYR A 26 -3.84 8.78 3.79
CA TYR A 26 -3.59 7.52 4.51
C TYR A 26 -4.61 7.29 5.62
N ASN A 27 -5.21 6.10 5.65
CA ASN A 27 -5.95 5.57 6.80
C ASN A 27 -5.27 4.28 7.29
N TYR A 28 -4.40 4.43 8.30
CA TYR A 28 -3.60 3.32 8.84
C TYR A 28 -4.43 2.27 9.57
N GLN A 29 -5.54 2.66 10.22
CA GLN A 29 -6.43 1.71 10.89
C GLN A 29 -7.12 0.79 9.87
N ALA A 30 -7.55 1.36 8.74
CA ALA A 30 -8.16 0.61 7.66
C ALA A 30 -7.14 0.08 6.63
N GLN A 31 -5.84 0.30 6.82
CA GLN A 31 -4.76 -0.12 5.91
C GLN A 31 -5.02 0.26 4.45
N THR A 32 -5.49 1.48 4.23
CA THR A 32 -5.88 1.98 2.91
C THR A 32 -5.34 3.37 2.66
N PHE A 33 -4.98 3.64 1.42
CA PHE A 33 -4.63 4.97 0.92
C PHE A 33 -5.61 5.32 -0.18
N ASN A 34 -6.07 6.55 -0.20
CA ASN A 34 -6.94 7.07 -1.23
C ASN A 34 -6.64 8.55 -1.43
N GLY A 35 -5.92 8.87 -2.49
CA GLY A 35 -5.39 10.22 -2.71
C GLY A 35 -4.79 10.41 -4.09
N ARG A 36 -4.06 11.51 -4.27
CA ARG A 36 -3.29 11.76 -5.50
C ARG A 36 -2.01 10.94 -5.44
N TYR A 37 -1.55 10.44 -6.58
CA TYR A 37 -0.30 9.70 -6.66
C TYR A 37 0.84 10.52 -6.06
N CYS A 38 0.99 11.78 -6.44
CA CYS A 38 2.09 12.62 -5.97
C CYS A 38 2.16 12.82 -4.44
N ASP A 39 1.09 12.56 -3.68
CA ASP A 39 1.08 12.73 -2.22
C ASP A 39 1.43 11.43 -1.46
N PHE A 40 1.70 10.31 -2.16
CA PHE A 40 1.92 9.01 -1.53
C PHE A 40 3.14 9.00 -0.60
N ASP A 41 4.17 9.77 -0.93
CA ASP A 41 5.42 9.89 -0.15
C ASP A 41 5.29 10.88 1.01
N ARG A 42 4.07 11.39 1.25
CA ARG A 42 3.73 12.40 2.26
C ARG A 42 4.37 13.77 1.98
N VAL A 43 4.63 14.08 0.71
CA VAL A 43 4.99 15.42 0.23
C VAL A 43 3.82 15.93 -0.61
N LEU A 44 3.30 17.13 -0.30
CA LEU A 44 2.19 17.68 -1.07
C LEU A 44 2.66 18.15 -2.46
N GLY A 45 2.05 17.62 -3.51
CA GLY A 45 2.36 18.00 -4.88
C GLY A 45 3.47 17.17 -5.53
N GLY A 46 3.90 17.56 -6.73
CA GLY A 46 4.94 16.85 -7.48
C GLY A 46 4.47 16.39 -8.86
N ALA A 47 5.18 15.41 -9.42
CA ALA A 47 4.81 14.81 -10.70
C ALA A 47 3.59 13.90 -10.54
N PHE A 48 2.74 13.83 -11.56
CA PHE A 48 1.58 12.94 -11.62
C PHE A 48 0.51 13.21 -10.55
N CYS A 49 0.32 14.47 -10.14
CA CYS A 49 -0.74 14.83 -9.18
C CYS A 49 -2.17 14.72 -9.71
N ASP A 50 -2.32 14.64 -11.03
CA ASP A 50 -3.55 14.35 -11.75
C ASP A 50 -3.93 12.86 -11.70
N VAL A 51 -2.98 11.99 -11.32
CA VAL A 51 -3.23 10.55 -11.16
C VAL A 51 -3.85 10.28 -9.80
N HIS A 52 -4.96 9.55 -9.80
CA HIS A 52 -5.59 9.05 -8.59
C HIS A 52 -4.99 7.70 -8.21
N LEU A 53 -4.67 7.53 -6.92
CA LEU A 53 -4.05 6.34 -6.37
C LEU A 53 -4.90 5.80 -5.21
N SER A 54 -5.27 4.53 -5.30
CA SER A 54 -5.90 3.75 -4.24
C SER A 54 -5.00 2.57 -3.88
N MET A 55 -4.63 2.46 -2.61
CA MET A 55 -3.82 1.34 -2.13
C MET A 55 -4.51 0.60 -0.99
N LYS A 56 -4.23 -0.70 -0.91
CA LYS A 56 -4.60 -1.54 0.24
C LYS A 56 -3.37 -2.33 0.63
N TRP A 57 -3.10 -2.45 1.93
CA TRP A 57 -1.96 -3.24 2.38
C TRP A 57 -2.29 -4.16 3.53
N SER A 58 -1.43 -5.17 3.72
CA SER A 58 -1.42 -6.01 4.91
C SER A 58 -0.90 -5.26 6.13
N TYR A 59 -1.24 -5.71 7.33
CA TYR A 59 -0.69 -5.16 8.57
C TYR A 59 0.85 -5.11 8.60
N ASP A 60 1.53 -6.04 7.91
CA ASP A 60 2.98 -6.14 7.96
C ASP A 60 3.68 -5.14 7.02
N TRP A 61 2.97 -4.53 6.06
CA TRP A 61 3.53 -3.65 5.02
C TRP A 61 4.07 -2.32 5.57
N LEU A 62 3.21 -1.49 6.17
CA LEU A 62 3.54 -0.13 6.65
C LEU A 62 3.53 0.00 8.18
N ASN A 63 3.56 -1.10 8.93
CA ASN A 63 3.52 -1.03 10.38
C ASN A 63 4.86 -0.52 10.95
N PRO A 64 4.89 0.62 11.66
CA PRO A 64 6.12 1.18 12.25
C PRO A 64 6.78 0.28 13.30
N GLU A 65 6.00 -0.48 14.07
CA GLU A 65 6.53 -1.46 15.03
C GLU A 65 7.15 -2.67 14.31
N LYS A 66 6.70 -2.94 13.07
CA LYS A 66 7.16 -4.02 12.20
C LYS A 66 8.08 -3.58 11.07
N GLN A 67 8.46 -2.30 11.00
CA GLN A 67 9.52 -1.82 10.12
C GLN A 67 10.89 -2.49 10.38
N ARG A 68 10.98 -3.36 11.40
CA ARG A 68 12.09 -4.31 11.60
C ARG A 68 11.98 -5.60 10.78
N GLY A 69 10.95 -5.77 9.96
CA GLY A 69 10.77 -6.94 9.08
C GLY A 69 10.63 -8.26 9.82
N CYS A 70 9.91 -8.26 10.94
CA CYS A 70 9.74 -9.45 11.77
C CYS A 70 8.55 -10.29 11.30
N ASP A 71 8.81 -11.52 10.86
CA ASP A 71 7.79 -12.51 10.53
C ASP A 71 7.10 -12.99 11.82
N ARG A 72 5.76 -12.91 11.86
CA ARG A 72 4.95 -13.31 13.02
C ARG A 72 4.92 -14.83 13.24
N LYS A 73 5.05 -15.63 12.19
CA LYS A 73 5.02 -17.10 12.27
C LYS A 73 6.34 -17.64 12.82
N THR A 74 7.46 -17.05 12.41
CA THR A 74 8.81 -17.55 12.75
C THR A 74 9.51 -16.74 13.83
N GLY A 75 9.12 -15.48 14.05
CA GLY A 75 9.78 -14.55 14.98
C GLY A 75 11.09 -13.98 14.45
N VAL A 76 11.49 -14.28 13.20
CA VAL A 76 12.74 -13.83 12.59
C VAL A 76 12.57 -12.43 12.03
N CYS A 77 13.50 -11.53 12.34
CA CYS A 77 13.52 -10.15 11.86
C CYS A 77 14.58 -9.97 10.77
N SER A 78 14.16 -9.65 9.55
CA SER A 78 15.04 -9.43 8.39
C SER A 78 15.30 -7.95 8.08
N GLY A 79 14.56 -7.03 8.72
CA GLY A 79 14.51 -5.62 8.31
C GLY A 79 13.62 -5.37 7.08
N ILE A 80 13.09 -6.42 6.45
CA ILE A 80 12.24 -6.35 5.26
C ILE A 80 10.81 -6.74 5.66
N SER A 81 9.83 -5.90 5.31
CA SER A 81 8.43 -6.22 5.56
C SER A 81 8.00 -7.50 4.83
N THR A 82 7.37 -8.44 5.54
CA THR A 82 6.78 -9.64 4.94
C THR A 82 5.35 -9.40 4.43
N GLY A 83 4.94 -8.14 4.29
CA GLY A 83 3.59 -7.76 3.90
C GLY A 83 3.34 -7.83 2.40
N TRP A 84 2.09 -7.53 2.04
CA TRP A 84 1.64 -7.27 0.67
C TRP A 84 1.00 -5.89 0.54
N ILE A 85 0.96 -5.38 -0.69
CA ILE A 85 0.24 -4.16 -1.09
C ILE A 85 -0.46 -4.38 -2.44
N THR A 86 -1.60 -3.72 -2.63
CA THR A 86 -2.16 -3.42 -3.94
C THR A 86 -2.01 -1.96 -4.26
N ASN A 87 -1.72 -1.63 -5.50
CA ASN A 87 -1.73 -0.27 -6.00
C ASN A 87 -2.68 -0.22 -7.21
N HIS A 88 -3.68 0.64 -7.13
CA HIS A 88 -4.63 0.90 -8.21
C HIS A 88 -4.54 2.37 -8.59
N MET A 89 -4.01 2.64 -9.77
CA MET A 89 -3.89 3.96 -10.36
C MET A 89 -4.92 4.16 -11.46
N ARG A 90 -5.40 5.39 -11.60
CA ARG A 90 -6.16 5.82 -12.76
C ARG A 90 -5.83 7.27 -13.09
N GLY A 91 -5.91 7.59 -14.37
CA GLY A 91 -5.65 8.94 -14.84
C GLY A 91 -6.26 9.18 -16.21
N GLU A 92 -6.06 10.40 -16.68
CA GLU A 92 -6.54 10.88 -17.97
C GLU A 92 -5.39 11.54 -18.73
N TYR A 93 -5.42 11.47 -20.06
CA TYR A 93 -4.52 12.24 -20.92
C TYR A 93 -5.23 12.63 -22.21
N MET A 94 -4.69 13.64 -22.90
CA MET A 94 -5.20 14.07 -24.21
C MET A 94 -4.47 13.35 -25.34
N GLN A 95 -5.22 12.74 -26.26
CA GLN A 95 -4.70 12.18 -27.51
C GLN A 95 -5.73 12.43 -28.62
N ASP A 96 -5.28 12.92 -29.77
CA ASP A 96 -6.14 13.20 -30.94
C ASP A 96 -7.41 14.00 -30.59
N GLU A 97 -7.25 15.06 -29.79
CA GLU A 97 -8.32 15.94 -29.29
C GLU A 97 -9.40 15.25 -28.43
N LYS A 98 -9.13 14.03 -27.94
CA LYS A 98 -10.01 13.27 -27.05
C LYS A 98 -9.35 13.04 -25.70
N ILE A 99 -10.17 13.00 -24.66
CA ILE A 99 -9.75 12.56 -23.32
C ILE A 99 -9.69 11.03 -23.33
N CYS A 100 -8.51 10.51 -23.05
CA CYS A 100 -8.21 9.10 -22.92
C CYS A 100 -8.08 8.76 -21.44
N ASN A 101 -8.70 7.67 -21.03
CA ASN A 101 -8.67 7.18 -19.65
C ASN A 101 -7.80 5.93 -19.59
N TRP A 102 -7.04 5.80 -18.52
CA TRP A 102 -6.29 4.58 -18.23
C TRP A 102 -6.46 4.19 -16.77
N GLU A 103 -6.36 2.89 -16.52
CA GLU A 103 -6.26 2.30 -15.18
C GLU A 103 -5.13 1.28 -15.15
N TRP A 104 -4.44 1.21 -14.01
CA TRP A 104 -3.35 0.28 -13.78
C TRP A 104 -3.44 -0.28 -12.37
N PHE A 105 -3.58 -1.59 -12.25
CA PHE A 105 -3.72 -2.30 -11.00
C PHE A 105 -2.59 -3.31 -10.82
N VAL A 106 -1.87 -3.24 -9.70
CA VAL A 106 -0.81 -4.19 -9.35
C VAL A 106 -1.03 -4.81 -7.97
N LYS A 107 -0.66 -6.09 -7.83
CA LYS A 107 -0.54 -6.80 -6.54
C LYS A 107 0.90 -7.22 -6.31
N ILE A 108 1.45 -6.81 -5.18
CA ILE A 108 2.83 -7.10 -4.78
C ILE A 108 2.82 -7.85 -3.45
N VAL A 109 3.52 -8.98 -3.41
CA VAL A 109 3.67 -9.82 -2.22
C VAL A 109 5.13 -9.99 -1.86
N TYR A 110 5.41 -10.20 -0.58
CA TYR A 110 6.73 -10.62 -0.13
C TYR A 110 7.09 -11.98 -0.74
N MET A 111 8.29 -12.07 -1.31
CA MET A 111 8.87 -13.29 -1.84
C MET A 111 10.40 -13.22 -1.74
N PRO A 112 11.01 -13.86 -0.73
CA PRO A 112 12.44 -13.67 -0.44
C PRO A 112 13.35 -14.25 -1.53
N SER A 113 12.84 -15.18 -2.35
CA SER A 113 13.57 -15.76 -3.47
C SER A 113 13.06 -15.17 -4.78
N GLN A 114 13.87 -14.33 -5.44
CA GLN A 114 13.55 -13.85 -6.78
C GLN A 114 13.39 -15.00 -7.79
N ALA A 115 14.18 -16.07 -7.63
CA ALA A 115 14.05 -17.27 -8.45
C ALA A 115 12.66 -17.91 -8.31
N ASN A 116 12.09 -17.93 -7.10
CA ASN A 116 10.73 -18.44 -6.88
C ASN A 116 9.69 -17.52 -7.53
N CYS A 117 9.89 -16.21 -7.51
CA CYS A 117 8.99 -15.25 -8.18
C CYS A 117 8.95 -15.49 -9.69
N VAL A 118 10.13 -15.64 -10.32
CA VAL A 118 10.21 -15.98 -11.74
C VAL A 118 9.59 -17.35 -12.02
N ALA A 119 9.82 -18.34 -11.15
CA ALA A 119 9.31 -19.70 -11.34
C ALA A 119 7.77 -19.80 -11.36
N ILE A 120 7.07 -18.88 -10.68
CA ILE A 120 5.60 -18.81 -10.69
C ILE A 120 5.05 -17.84 -11.77
N GLY A 121 5.93 -17.21 -12.56
CA GLY A 121 5.55 -16.27 -13.62
C GLY A 121 5.30 -14.84 -13.13
N GLY A 122 5.81 -14.46 -11.95
CA GLY A 122 5.75 -13.09 -11.45
C GLY A 122 6.97 -12.26 -11.84
N VAL A 123 6.95 -10.97 -11.49
CA VAL A 123 8.05 -10.03 -11.74
C VAL A 123 8.78 -9.71 -10.43
N PRO A 124 10.09 -10.04 -10.31
CA PRO A 124 10.84 -9.76 -9.09
C PRO A 124 11.00 -8.24 -8.85
N LEU A 125 10.74 -7.81 -7.62
CA LEU A 125 10.85 -6.43 -7.18
C LEU A 125 11.73 -6.33 -5.93
N TRP A 126 12.55 -5.28 -5.86
CA TRP A 126 13.25 -4.81 -4.66
C TRP A 126 13.95 -5.89 -3.81
N GLY A 127 14.55 -6.91 -4.44
CA GLY A 127 15.31 -7.93 -3.72
C GLY A 127 14.47 -9.05 -3.10
N ALA A 128 13.26 -8.75 -2.62
CA ALA A 128 12.47 -9.65 -1.77
C ALA A 128 10.95 -9.54 -1.97
N TYR A 129 10.50 -9.01 -3.11
CA TYR A 129 9.09 -8.91 -3.47
C TYR A 129 8.83 -9.47 -4.86
N CYS A 130 7.57 -9.79 -5.12
CA CYS A 130 7.09 -10.30 -6.39
C CYS A 130 5.79 -9.59 -6.76
N GLU A 131 5.75 -8.98 -7.93
CA GLU A 131 4.49 -8.59 -8.56
C GLU A 131 3.85 -9.85 -9.15
N ILE A 132 2.66 -10.19 -8.63
CA ILE A 132 1.95 -11.42 -8.99
C ILE A 132 0.71 -11.14 -9.86
N GLU A 133 0.34 -9.87 -10.00
CA GLU A 133 -0.75 -9.42 -10.85
C GLU A 133 -0.47 -7.99 -11.27
N SER A 134 -0.53 -7.73 -12.57
CA SER A 134 -0.57 -6.41 -13.18
C SER A 134 -1.65 -6.43 -14.26
N ILE A 135 -2.60 -5.52 -14.16
CA ILE A 135 -3.68 -5.33 -15.13
C ILE A 135 -3.63 -3.87 -15.57
N TYR A 136 -3.39 -3.66 -16.86
CA TYR A 136 -3.32 -2.35 -17.47
C TYR A 136 -4.39 -2.22 -18.55
N ASN A 137 -5.23 -1.20 -18.43
CA ASN A 137 -6.23 -0.87 -19.43
C ASN A 137 -6.03 0.58 -19.87
N ASP A 138 -5.71 0.75 -21.14
CA ASP A 138 -5.69 2.04 -21.82
C ASP A 138 -6.23 1.82 -23.25
N PRO A 139 -7.54 2.01 -23.45
CA PRO A 139 -8.17 1.80 -24.75
C PRO A 139 -7.61 2.70 -25.87
N CYS A 140 -7.14 3.91 -25.54
CA CYS A 140 -6.56 4.81 -26.54
C CYS A 140 -5.15 4.37 -26.96
N GLY A 141 -4.37 3.88 -25.99
CA GLY A 141 -3.07 3.26 -26.24
C GLY A 141 -3.15 1.85 -26.82
N GLY A 142 -4.35 1.27 -26.91
CA GLY A 142 -4.56 -0.10 -27.40
C GLY A 142 -4.20 -1.20 -26.40
N PHE A 143 -4.09 -0.86 -25.11
CA PHE A 143 -3.75 -1.79 -24.04
C PHE A 143 -5.00 -2.30 -23.33
N HIS A 144 -5.08 -3.61 -23.12
CA HIS A 144 -6.22 -4.23 -22.45
C HIS A 144 -5.82 -5.50 -21.68
N GLY A 145 -6.06 -5.48 -20.37
CA GLY A 145 -6.04 -6.65 -19.52
C GLY A 145 -4.70 -6.95 -18.86
N PRO A 146 -4.41 -8.23 -18.58
CA PRO A 146 -3.29 -8.61 -17.73
C PRO A 146 -1.94 -8.50 -18.46
N GLU A 147 -1.00 -7.78 -17.84
CA GLU A 147 0.43 -7.83 -18.16
C GLU A 147 1.11 -8.97 -17.40
N VAL A 148 0.68 -9.20 -16.15
CA VAL A 148 1.13 -10.28 -15.27
C VAL A 148 -0.09 -10.88 -14.58
N LEU A 149 -0.20 -12.21 -14.56
CA LEU A 149 -1.25 -12.90 -13.82
C LEU A 149 -0.79 -14.30 -13.37
N VAL A 150 -0.21 -14.35 -12.17
CA VAL A 150 0.21 -15.59 -11.52
C VAL A 150 -1.01 -16.40 -11.06
N LYS A 151 -0.90 -17.73 -11.06
CA LYS A 151 -1.97 -18.62 -10.56
C LYS A 151 -1.49 -19.43 -9.35
N PRO A 152 -2.16 -19.31 -8.18
CA PRO A 152 -3.24 -18.38 -7.83
C PRO A 152 -2.77 -16.95 -7.49
N ALA A 153 -3.45 -15.91 -7.97
CA ALA A 153 -3.15 -14.50 -7.64
C ALA A 153 -3.71 -14.05 -6.26
N GLY A 154 -3.52 -14.89 -5.23
CA GLY A 154 -4.05 -14.68 -3.88
C GLY A 154 -2.97 -14.31 -2.87
N PHE A 155 -3.24 -13.35 -1.98
CA PHE A 155 -2.29 -12.92 -0.95
C PHE A 155 -1.83 -14.03 0.02
N GLY A 156 -2.65 -15.07 0.20
CA GLY A 156 -2.34 -16.22 1.07
C GLY A 156 -1.60 -17.36 0.37
N ALA A 157 -1.33 -17.26 -0.93
CA ALA A 157 -0.71 -18.35 -1.69
C ALA A 157 0.82 -18.41 -1.57
N TYR A 158 1.44 -17.29 -1.16
CA TYR A 158 2.89 -17.09 -1.24
C TYR A 158 3.53 -16.57 0.07
N SER A 159 2.78 -16.60 1.18
CA SER A 159 3.15 -16.06 2.50
C SER A 159 3.19 -17.08 3.64
#